data_AF-A0A8B9KVC5-F1
#
_entry.id   AF-A0A8B9KVC5-F1
#
_cell.length_a   1.000
_cell.length_b   1.000
_cell.length_c   1.000
_cell.angle_alpha   90.00
_cell.angle_beta   90.00
_cell.angle_gamma   90.00
#
_symmetry.space_group_name_H-M   'P 1'
#
loop_
_entity.id
_entity.type
_entity.pdbx_description
1 polymer ?
#
loop_
_entity_poly.entity_id
_entity_poly.type
_entity_poly.pdbx_seq_one_letter_code
_entity_poly.pdbx_strand_id
1 'polypeptide(L)'
;AAVPFPPSHRLTVKEVFDSDGKPKVDVLKAHLTKEGRVEESVALRLIGEGAAILRSEKNLLDIEAPVTGQFFSPSPSSSPRVSPCLALITLAPNRLTFLATGRHSDSVLIHQLTDAKIKYSERVYDACMDAFDCLPLAALMNQQFLCVHGGLSPEITNLDDIRKLDRFKEPPAYGPMCDLLWSDPLEDFGNEKTQEHFTHNTVRGCSYFYSYPAVCDFLQHNNLLSVIRAHEAQDAGYRMYRKSQTTGFPSLITIFSAPNYLDVYNNKAAVLKYENNVMNIRQFNCSPHPYWLPNFMDVFTWSLPFVGEKVTEMLVNVLSICSNDELTTDEEIDGATASARKEVIRNKIRAIGKMARVFSVLREESESVLTLKGLTPTGMLPSGVLSGGREKLQNATIEAIEADEAIKGFSPQHKITSFEEAKGLDRINERMPPRRDALPCDASLNSLNKALSSETNGTEAKASSGSGNIQ
;
A
#
# COMPACT_ATOMS: atom_id res chain seq x y z
N ALA A 1 13.40 -26.31 14.86
CA ALA A 1 11.98 -26.62 15.10
C ALA A 1 11.26 -26.74 13.76
N ALA A 2 10.15 -27.48 13.67
CA ALA A 2 9.35 -27.54 12.46
C ALA A 2 8.55 -26.24 12.26
N VAL A 3 8.25 -25.88 11.00
CA VAL A 3 7.40 -24.72 10.66
C VAL A 3 5.94 -25.03 11.03
N PRO A 4 5.26 -24.21 11.85
CA PRO A 4 3.84 -24.40 12.15
C PRO A 4 2.96 -24.21 10.92
N PHE A 5 1.91 -25.02 10.78
CA PHE A 5 0.93 -24.89 9.69
C PHE A 5 -0.26 -24.00 10.13
N PRO A 6 -0.72 -23.04 9.30
CA PRO A 6 -1.89 -22.22 9.62
C PRO A 6 -3.19 -23.02 9.82
N PRO A 7 -4.04 -22.70 10.81
CA PRO A 7 -5.33 -23.36 11.00
C PRO A 7 -6.26 -23.21 9.79
N SER A 8 -6.76 -24.33 9.27
CA SER A 8 -7.79 -24.37 8.22
C SER A 8 -9.19 -24.03 8.75
N HIS A 9 -9.44 -24.28 10.04
CA HIS A 9 -10.70 -23.95 10.71
C HIS A 9 -10.89 -22.43 10.81
N ARG A 10 -12.10 -21.96 10.47
CA ARG A 10 -12.51 -20.57 10.64
C ARG A 10 -13.35 -20.45 11.90
N LEU A 11 -12.94 -19.58 12.83
CA LEU A 11 -13.71 -19.41 14.07
C LEU A 11 -15.12 -18.87 13.78
N THR A 12 -16.09 -19.56 14.35
CA THR A 12 -17.52 -19.26 14.27
C THR A 12 -17.96 -18.22 15.29
N VAL A 13 -19.18 -17.69 15.13
CA VAL A 13 -19.78 -16.74 16.09
C VAL A 13 -19.78 -17.27 17.53
N LYS A 14 -20.03 -18.57 17.74
CA LYS A 14 -20.08 -19.19 19.08
C LYS A 14 -18.70 -19.32 19.73
N GLU A 15 -17.67 -19.49 18.92
CA GLU A 15 -16.28 -19.57 19.40
C GLU A 15 -15.73 -18.18 19.73
N VAL A 16 -16.10 -17.17 18.95
CA VAL A 16 -15.62 -15.79 19.11
C VAL A 16 -16.37 -15.00 20.17
N PHE A 17 -17.69 -15.13 20.28
CA PHE A 17 -18.50 -14.35 21.23
C PHE A 17 -18.91 -15.20 22.44
N ASP A 18 -19.03 -14.58 23.62
CA ASP A 18 -19.61 -15.20 24.82
C ASP A 18 -21.15 -15.09 24.87
N SER A 19 -21.76 -15.53 25.97
CA SER A 19 -23.22 -15.45 26.20
C SER A 19 -23.74 -14.03 26.25
N ASP A 20 -22.89 -13.08 26.63
CA ASP A 20 -23.23 -11.68 26.84
C ASP A 20 -22.99 -10.86 25.56
N GLY A 21 -22.58 -11.53 24.48
CA GLY A 21 -22.31 -10.95 23.17
C GLY A 21 -20.95 -10.28 23.05
N LYS A 22 -20.04 -10.41 24.02
CA LYS A 22 -18.70 -9.80 24.00
C LYS A 22 -17.69 -10.69 23.27
N PRO A 23 -16.70 -10.10 22.56
CA PRO A 23 -15.66 -10.87 21.88
C PRO A 23 -14.62 -11.43 22.86
N LYS A 24 -14.32 -12.72 22.75
CA LYS A 24 -13.29 -13.45 23.51
C LYS A 24 -11.91 -13.13 22.95
N VAL A 25 -11.35 -11.99 23.38
CA VAL A 25 -10.09 -11.43 22.87
C VAL A 25 -8.94 -12.44 22.86
N ASP A 26 -8.78 -13.25 23.91
CA ASP A 26 -7.70 -14.24 23.99
C ASP A 26 -7.83 -15.37 22.95
N VAL A 27 -9.06 -15.80 22.62
CA VAL A 27 -9.34 -16.80 21.58
C VAL A 27 -8.98 -16.23 20.21
N LEU A 28 -9.45 -15.01 19.90
CA LEU A 28 -9.11 -14.32 18.67
C LEU A 28 -7.60 -14.11 18.53
N LYS A 29 -6.94 -13.61 19.58
CA LYS A 29 -5.48 -13.39 19.61
C LYS A 29 -4.72 -14.69 19.36
N ALA A 30 -5.06 -15.78 20.06
CA ALA A 30 -4.39 -17.07 19.92
C ALA A 30 -4.56 -17.71 18.53
N HIS A 31 -5.69 -17.44 17.85
CA HIS A 31 -5.97 -17.93 16.50
C HIS A 31 -5.30 -17.08 15.42
N LEU A 32 -5.43 -15.76 15.50
CA LEU A 32 -4.83 -14.80 14.56
C LEU A 32 -3.29 -14.83 14.61
N THR A 33 -2.68 -15.09 15.78
CA THR A 33 -1.23 -15.28 15.93
C THR A 33 -0.72 -16.51 15.15
N LYS A 34 -1.59 -17.46 14.82
CA LYS A 34 -1.29 -18.65 14.01
C LYS A 34 -1.72 -18.50 12.54
N GLU A 35 -2.01 -17.27 12.09
CA GLU A 35 -2.59 -16.97 10.77
C GLU A 35 -3.98 -17.57 10.51
N GLY A 36 -4.67 -18.03 11.55
CA GLY A 36 -6.03 -18.51 11.46
C GLY A 36 -7.01 -17.39 11.08
N ARG A 37 -8.07 -17.73 10.34
CA ARG A 37 -9.12 -16.78 9.92
C ARG A 37 -10.41 -16.96 10.73
N VAL A 38 -11.30 -15.97 10.70
CA VAL A 38 -12.67 -16.08 11.22
C VAL A 38 -13.66 -16.29 10.07
N GLU A 39 -14.92 -16.62 10.36
CA GLU A 39 -15.99 -16.56 9.35
C GLU A 39 -16.24 -15.12 8.88
N GLU A 40 -16.69 -14.93 7.64
CA GLU A 40 -16.99 -13.59 7.10
C GLU A 40 -18.05 -12.86 7.93
N SER A 41 -19.08 -13.58 8.38
CA SER A 41 -20.12 -13.09 9.30
C SER A 41 -19.54 -12.57 10.62
N VAL A 42 -18.52 -13.24 11.16
CA VAL A 42 -17.82 -12.85 12.39
C VAL A 42 -16.98 -11.60 12.16
N ALA A 43 -16.23 -11.55 11.05
CA ALA A 43 -15.45 -10.37 10.69
C ALA A 43 -16.34 -9.14 10.52
N LEU A 44 -17.42 -9.25 9.73
CA LEU A 44 -18.39 -8.18 9.52
C LEU A 44 -19.07 -7.73 10.83
N ARG A 45 -19.43 -8.67 11.71
CA ARG A 45 -20.02 -8.35 13.01
C ARG A 45 -19.05 -7.55 13.89
N LEU A 46 -17.81 -8.01 14.01
CA LEU A 46 -16.76 -7.30 14.74
C LEU A 46 -16.60 -5.86 14.18
N ILE A 47 -16.47 -5.73 12.86
CA ILE A 47 -16.26 -4.43 12.20
C ILE A 47 -17.45 -3.50 12.42
N GLY A 48 -18.69 -3.99 12.27
CA GLY A 48 -19.90 -3.22 12.50
C GLY A 48 -20.07 -2.76 13.96
N GLU A 49 -19.80 -3.64 14.94
CA GLU A 49 -19.87 -3.30 16.37
C GLU A 49 -18.80 -2.26 16.76
N GLY A 50 -17.56 -2.42 16.27
CA GLY A 50 -16.50 -1.43 16.50
C GLY A 50 -16.78 -0.08 15.83
N ALA A 51 -17.25 -0.07 14.58
CA ALA A 51 -17.65 1.14 13.87
C ALA A 51 -18.80 1.88 14.56
N ALA A 52 -19.75 1.15 15.17
CA ALA A 52 -20.84 1.76 15.93
C ALA A 52 -20.34 2.50 17.19
N ILE A 53 -19.33 1.95 17.88
CA ILE A 53 -18.68 2.63 19.02
C ILE A 53 -17.95 3.88 18.52
N LEU A 54 -17.04 3.76 17.56
CA LEU A 54 -16.28 4.88 17.00
C LEU A 54 -17.19 6.02 16.48
N ARG A 55 -18.32 5.67 15.85
CA ARG A 55 -19.30 6.66 15.36
C ARG A 55 -19.98 7.46 16.48
N SER A 56 -20.09 6.90 17.69
CA SER A 56 -20.63 7.61 18.86
C SER A 56 -19.63 8.57 19.52
N GLU A 57 -18.34 8.47 19.18
CA GLU A 57 -17.28 9.29 19.76
C GLU A 57 -17.17 10.68 19.10
N LYS A 58 -16.57 11.63 19.83
CA LYS A 58 -16.26 12.99 19.35
C LYS A 58 -15.09 12.97 18.36
N ASN A 59 -14.96 14.00 17.53
CA ASN A 59 -13.77 14.20 16.69
C ASN A 59 -12.49 14.38 17.52
N LEU A 60 -12.61 15.12 18.63
CA LEU A 60 -11.58 15.35 19.62
C LEU A 60 -11.99 14.61 20.89
N LEU A 61 -11.32 13.49 21.18
CA LEU A 61 -11.52 12.73 22.41
C LEU A 61 -10.94 13.49 23.61
N ASP A 62 -11.57 13.37 24.78
CA ASP A 62 -11.02 13.85 26.05
C ASP A 62 -10.50 12.64 26.85
N ILE A 63 -9.20 12.59 27.18
CA ILE A 63 -8.58 11.38 27.75
C ILE A 63 -7.72 11.72 28.96
N GLU A 64 -8.00 11.10 30.11
CA GLU A 64 -7.28 11.33 31.36
C GLU A 64 -6.11 10.36 31.56
N ALA A 65 -5.11 10.78 32.35
CA ALA A 65 -3.98 9.93 32.74
C ALA A 65 -4.40 8.86 33.76
N PRO A 66 -3.79 7.65 33.76
CA PRO A 66 -2.62 7.24 32.97
C PRO A 66 -2.96 6.69 31.59
N VAL A 67 -2.17 7.08 30.58
CA VAL A 67 -2.35 6.66 29.17
C VAL A 67 -1.09 5.96 28.66
N THR A 68 -1.27 4.91 27.86
CA THR A 68 -0.23 4.40 26.96
C THR A 68 -0.64 4.72 25.52
N GLY A 69 -0.06 5.77 24.95
CA GLY A 69 -0.30 6.16 23.56
C GLY A 69 0.44 5.23 22.62
N GLN A 70 -0.30 4.60 21.71
CA GLN A 70 0.26 3.77 20.63
C GLN A 70 -0.33 4.24 19.30
N PHE A 71 0.52 4.83 18.46
CA PHE A 71 0.15 5.24 17.12
C PHE A 71 0.59 4.15 16.15
N PHE A 72 -0.38 3.50 15.51
CA PHE A 72 -0.08 2.50 14.49
C PHE A 72 0.09 3.22 13.15
N SER A 73 1.33 3.33 12.67
CA SER A 73 1.52 3.54 11.23
C SER A 73 1.29 2.19 10.53
N PRO A 74 0.37 2.10 9.55
CA PRO A 74 0.14 0.86 8.83
C PRO A 74 1.34 0.63 7.88
N SER A 75 2.19 -0.34 8.18
CA SER A 75 3.35 -0.68 7.33
C SER A 75 2.98 -1.74 6.29
N PRO A 76 3.25 -1.53 4.99
CA PRO A 76 3.02 -2.49 3.91
C PRO A 76 3.63 -3.89 4.12
N SER A 77 4.83 -3.98 4.70
CA SER A 77 5.51 -5.29 4.88
C SER A 77 5.10 -6.03 6.15
N SER A 78 4.66 -5.31 7.19
CA SER A 78 4.62 -5.83 8.57
C SER A 78 3.53 -6.88 8.81
N SER A 79 3.77 -8.09 8.28
CA SER A 79 2.87 -9.25 8.21
C SER A 79 1.43 -8.86 7.94
N PRO A 80 0.93 -8.92 6.69
CA PRO A 80 -0.40 -8.44 6.35
C PRO A 80 -1.46 -9.01 7.28
N ARG A 81 -1.90 -8.13 8.16
CA ARG A 81 -2.92 -8.41 9.14
C ARG A 81 -4.19 -7.83 8.52
N VAL A 82 -5.24 -8.63 8.49
CA VAL A 82 -6.63 -8.13 8.57
C VAL A 82 -6.95 -7.70 10.03
N SER A 83 -5.92 -7.69 10.88
CA SER A 83 -5.92 -7.38 12.30
C SER A 83 -5.25 -6.05 12.69
N PRO A 84 -5.16 -4.98 11.85
CA PRO A 84 -5.39 -3.62 12.31
C PRO A 84 -6.86 -3.55 12.71
N CYS A 85 -7.78 -3.77 11.77
CA CYS A 85 -9.22 -3.72 12.00
C CYS A 85 -9.66 -4.68 13.12
N LEU A 86 -9.39 -5.99 12.98
CA LEU A 86 -9.78 -6.95 14.03
C LEU A 86 -9.07 -6.74 15.39
N ALA A 87 -7.85 -6.17 15.43
CA ALA A 87 -7.24 -5.84 16.72
C ALA A 87 -7.81 -4.55 17.31
N LEU A 88 -8.09 -3.53 16.50
CA LEU A 88 -8.72 -2.27 16.91
C LEU A 88 -10.08 -2.53 17.58
N ILE A 89 -10.86 -3.46 17.03
CA ILE A 89 -12.17 -3.86 17.57
C ILE A 89 -12.03 -4.67 18.87
N THR A 90 -10.97 -5.47 19.02
CA THR A 90 -10.80 -6.36 20.18
C THR A 90 -9.96 -5.76 21.31
N LEU A 91 -9.16 -4.73 21.02
CA LEU A 91 -8.34 -4.01 22.00
C LEU A 91 -9.15 -2.87 22.63
N ALA A 92 -9.98 -3.26 23.60
CA ALA A 92 -10.54 -2.48 24.72
C ALA A 92 -10.65 -0.93 24.59
N PRO A 93 -11.81 -0.32 24.94
CA PRO A 93 -12.10 1.12 24.77
C PRO A 93 -11.20 2.11 25.53
N ASN A 94 -10.20 1.62 26.28
CA ASN A 94 -9.24 2.43 27.05
C ASN A 94 -7.86 2.52 26.38
N ARG A 95 -7.73 2.25 25.07
CA ARG A 95 -6.47 2.33 24.32
C ARG A 95 -6.58 3.27 23.11
N LEU A 96 -5.98 4.45 23.26
CA LEU A 96 -5.91 5.45 22.20
C LEU A 96 -5.09 4.93 21.01
N THR A 97 -5.80 4.69 19.90
CA THR A 97 -5.21 4.29 18.62
C THR A 97 -5.69 5.24 17.54
N PHE A 98 -4.77 5.99 16.95
CA PHE A 98 -5.02 6.75 15.73
C PHE A 98 -4.45 6.00 14.53
N LEU A 99 -5.23 6.01 13.45
CA LEU A 99 -4.82 5.61 12.11
C LEU A 99 -5.13 6.79 11.19
N ALA A 100 -4.20 7.20 10.34
CA ALA A 100 -4.58 7.94 9.13
C ALA A 100 -5.14 6.94 8.11
N THR A 101 -6.34 7.21 7.62
CA THR A 101 -7.04 6.34 6.67
C THR A 101 -7.92 7.16 5.74
N GLY A 102 -7.61 7.14 4.46
CA GLY A 102 -8.51 7.47 3.36
C GLY A 102 -8.44 6.40 2.28
N ARG A 103 -9.58 6.03 1.72
CA ARG A 103 -9.80 5.09 0.60
C ARG A 103 -8.84 5.34 -0.58
N HIS A 104 -8.35 6.57 -0.76
CA HIS A 104 -7.39 6.96 -1.80
C HIS A 104 -6.06 7.57 -1.31
N SER A 105 -5.85 7.79 -0.01
CA SER A 105 -4.75 8.63 0.47
C SER A 105 -3.40 7.95 0.59
N ASP A 106 -3.32 6.62 0.63
CA ASP A 106 -2.07 5.90 0.95
C ASP A 106 -1.78 4.72 0.01
N SER A 107 -0.52 4.60 -0.44
CA SER A 107 0.00 3.41 -1.16
C SER A 107 -0.23 2.11 -0.34
N VAL A 108 -0.22 2.25 0.99
CA VAL A 108 -0.54 1.20 1.97
C VAL A 108 -1.95 0.65 1.80
N LEU A 109 -2.96 1.47 1.48
CA LEU A 109 -4.33 0.99 1.34
C LEU A 109 -4.51 0.05 0.14
N ILE A 110 -3.65 0.13 -0.88
CA ILE A 110 -3.68 -0.79 -2.03
C ILE A 110 -3.21 -2.21 -1.62
N HIS A 111 -2.37 -2.31 -0.58
CA HIS A 111 -2.02 -3.58 0.06
C HIS A 111 -3.15 -4.13 0.94
N GLN A 112 -3.86 -3.25 1.65
CA GLN A 112 -5.03 -3.66 2.45
C GLN A 112 -6.20 -4.10 1.55
N LEU A 113 -6.37 -3.45 0.39
CA LEU A 113 -7.30 -3.80 -0.69
C LEU A 113 -7.07 -5.23 -1.20
N THR A 114 -5.80 -5.61 -1.44
CA THR A 114 -5.47 -6.97 -1.88
C THR A 114 -5.58 -7.98 -0.73
N ASP A 115 -5.15 -7.63 0.50
CA ASP A 115 -5.25 -8.51 1.67
C ASP A 115 -6.70 -8.92 1.96
N ALA A 116 -7.59 -7.93 2.09
CA ALA A 116 -8.99 -8.17 2.45
C ALA A 116 -9.71 -9.03 1.39
N LYS A 117 -9.45 -8.80 0.10
CA LYS A 117 -10.03 -9.59 -1.01
C LYS A 117 -9.46 -11.01 -1.10
N ILE A 118 -8.20 -11.23 -0.73
CA ILE A 118 -7.55 -12.55 -0.77
C ILE A 118 -7.82 -13.37 0.50
N LYS A 119 -7.97 -12.71 1.66
CA LYS A 119 -8.25 -13.39 2.93
C LYS A 119 -9.74 -13.61 3.21
N TYR A 120 -10.59 -12.64 2.85
CA TYR A 120 -12.02 -12.63 3.14
C TYR A 120 -12.85 -12.34 1.88
N SER A 121 -13.38 -11.12 1.72
CA SER A 121 -14.25 -10.69 0.64
C SER A 121 -14.20 -9.17 0.49
N GLU A 122 -14.66 -8.66 -0.65
CA GLU A 122 -14.82 -7.21 -0.88
C GLU A 122 -15.77 -6.56 0.14
N ARG A 123 -16.79 -7.28 0.62
CA ARG A 123 -17.72 -6.80 1.66
C ARG A 123 -17.03 -6.52 2.99
N VAL A 124 -16.00 -7.31 3.33
CA VAL A 124 -15.17 -7.06 4.53
C VAL A 124 -14.27 -5.85 4.33
N TYR A 125 -13.79 -5.61 3.11
CA TYR A 125 -13.05 -4.39 2.77
C TYR A 125 -13.95 -3.15 2.90
N ASP A 126 -15.13 -3.16 2.29
CA ASP A 126 -16.08 -2.03 2.33
C ASP A 126 -16.47 -1.69 3.78
N ALA A 127 -16.79 -2.72 4.58
CA ALA A 127 -17.08 -2.55 6.00
C ALA A 127 -15.90 -1.94 6.79
N CYS A 128 -14.64 -2.27 6.44
CA CYS A 128 -13.47 -1.63 7.04
C CYS A 128 -13.37 -0.15 6.65
N MET A 129 -13.67 0.21 5.40
CA MET A 129 -13.65 1.61 4.96
C MET A 129 -14.71 2.44 5.71
N ASP A 130 -15.93 1.92 5.83
CA ASP A 130 -17.01 2.59 6.57
C ASP A 130 -16.73 2.67 8.09
N ALA A 131 -15.88 1.78 8.62
CA ALA A 131 -15.38 1.84 10.00
C ALA A 131 -14.26 2.88 10.17
N PHE A 132 -13.38 3.02 9.17
CA PHE A 132 -12.31 4.02 9.13
C PHE A 132 -12.88 5.45 9.06
N ASP A 133 -13.92 5.68 8.26
CA ASP A 133 -14.65 6.96 8.22
C ASP A 133 -15.27 7.35 9.59
N CYS A 134 -15.31 6.44 10.57
CA CYS A 134 -15.82 6.73 11.92
C CYS A 134 -14.73 7.14 12.93
N LEU A 135 -13.45 6.96 12.62
CA LEU A 135 -12.33 7.19 13.53
C LEU A 135 -12.26 8.66 14.02
N PRO A 136 -12.08 8.92 15.32
CA PRO A 136 -11.74 10.25 15.83
C PRO A 136 -10.45 10.80 15.20
N LEU A 137 -10.43 12.11 14.94
CA LEU A 137 -9.31 12.79 14.28
C LEU A 137 -8.19 13.19 15.25
N ALA A 138 -8.54 13.42 16.53
CA ALA A 138 -7.60 13.90 17.54
C ALA A 138 -8.02 13.47 18.97
N ALA A 139 -7.12 13.65 19.93
CA ALA A 139 -7.44 13.62 21.35
C ALA A 139 -6.73 14.73 22.12
N LEU A 140 -7.38 15.20 23.18
CA LEU A 140 -6.82 16.06 24.20
C LEU A 140 -6.48 15.18 25.42
N MET A 141 -5.20 14.82 25.54
CA MET A 141 -4.70 14.01 26.66
C MET A 141 -4.38 14.92 27.85
N ASN A 142 -4.94 14.58 29.01
CA ASN A 142 -4.72 15.23 30.31
C ASN A 142 -4.93 16.75 30.33
N GLN A 143 -5.75 17.29 29.42
CA GLN A 143 -5.91 18.74 29.17
C GLN A 143 -4.57 19.46 28.87
N GLN A 144 -3.55 18.72 28.41
CA GLN A 144 -2.18 19.21 28.25
C GLN A 144 -1.58 18.90 26.87
N PHE A 145 -1.97 17.80 26.23
CA PHE A 145 -1.37 17.35 24.97
C PHE A 145 -2.41 17.20 23.88
N LEU A 146 -2.23 17.89 22.75
CA LEU A 146 -2.96 17.57 21.53
C LEU A 146 -2.29 16.34 20.89
N CYS A 147 -3.07 15.28 20.70
CA CYS A 147 -2.67 14.04 20.04
C CYS A 147 -3.34 13.96 18.66
N VAL A 148 -2.55 13.86 17.59
CA VAL A 148 -2.99 13.81 16.18
C VAL A 148 -2.10 12.83 15.41
N HIS A 149 -2.48 12.41 14.19
CA HIS A 149 -1.59 11.57 13.38
C HIS A 149 -0.55 12.41 12.63
N GLY A 150 -1.03 13.34 11.80
CA GLY A 150 -0.26 14.34 11.05
C GLY A 150 0.23 15.43 11.98
N GLY A 151 -0.36 16.62 11.93
CA GLY A 151 0.04 17.72 12.81
C GLY A 151 -0.94 18.89 12.81
N LEU A 152 -0.42 20.09 12.59
CA LEU A 152 -1.22 21.32 12.57
C LEU A 152 -1.71 21.68 11.16
N SER A 153 -2.72 22.54 11.08
CA SER A 153 -3.27 23.10 9.84
C SER A 153 -3.29 24.63 9.93
N PRO A 154 -3.07 25.37 8.83
CA PRO A 154 -3.33 26.80 8.79
C PRO A 154 -4.80 27.16 9.03
N GLU A 155 -5.73 26.22 8.86
CA GLU A 155 -7.17 26.40 9.09
C GLU A 155 -7.64 26.01 10.51
N ILE A 156 -6.74 25.48 11.35
CA ILE A 156 -7.05 25.05 12.73
C ILE A 156 -6.28 25.93 13.71
N THR A 157 -6.98 26.91 14.27
CA THR A 157 -6.40 27.85 15.25
C THR A 157 -6.65 27.40 16.69
N ASN A 158 -7.80 26.76 16.92
CA ASN A 158 -8.25 26.36 18.24
C ASN A 158 -8.82 24.94 18.26
N LEU A 159 -8.96 24.35 19.44
CA LEU A 159 -9.50 22.99 19.62
C LEU A 159 -10.97 22.84 19.21
N ASP A 160 -11.77 23.92 19.19
CA ASP A 160 -13.15 23.86 18.69
C ASP A 160 -13.23 23.74 17.17
N ASP A 161 -12.21 24.17 16.43
CA ASP A 161 -12.14 23.99 14.97
C ASP A 161 -12.12 22.49 14.61
N ILE A 162 -11.36 21.68 15.35
CA ILE A 162 -11.35 20.20 15.23
C ILE A 162 -12.73 19.61 15.56
N ARG A 163 -13.40 20.13 16.60
CA ARG A 163 -14.73 19.67 17.04
C ARG A 163 -15.84 19.95 16.02
N LYS A 164 -15.67 20.96 15.15
CA LYS A 164 -16.64 21.35 14.10
C LYS A 164 -16.51 20.55 12.80
N LEU A 165 -15.41 19.82 12.59
CA LEU A 165 -15.19 19.09 11.34
C LEU A 165 -16.26 18.00 11.14
N ASP A 166 -16.77 17.86 9.92
CA ASP A 166 -17.46 16.63 9.54
C ASP A 166 -16.40 15.59 9.14
N ARG A 167 -16.27 14.53 9.94
CA ARG A 167 -15.27 13.47 9.75
C ARG A 167 -15.79 12.23 9.03
N PHE A 168 -17.11 12.09 8.84
CA PHE A 168 -17.75 10.86 8.37
C PHE A 168 -17.72 10.73 6.84
N LYS A 169 -16.52 10.84 6.28
CA LYS A 169 -16.24 10.85 4.84
C LYS A 169 -14.78 10.53 4.56
N GLU A 170 -14.52 10.20 3.30
CA GLU A 170 -13.16 10.17 2.76
C GLU A 170 -12.41 11.49 3.04
N PRO A 171 -11.17 11.43 3.57
CA PRO A 171 -10.32 12.61 3.71
C PRO A 171 -10.20 13.39 2.39
N PRO A 172 -10.50 14.70 2.37
CA PRO A 172 -10.27 15.53 1.19
C PRO A 172 -8.77 15.65 0.91
N ALA A 173 -8.38 15.99 -0.33
CA ALA A 173 -6.96 16.19 -0.67
C ALA A 173 -6.36 17.49 -0.09
N TYR A 174 -7.20 18.37 0.47
CA TYR A 174 -6.80 19.65 1.06
C TYR A 174 -7.77 20.03 2.19
N GLY A 175 -7.34 20.99 3.02
CA GLY A 175 -8.11 21.51 4.13
C GLY A 175 -7.87 20.79 5.46
N PRO A 176 -8.54 21.20 6.55
CA PRO A 176 -8.16 20.89 7.93
C PRO A 176 -8.15 19.39 8.25
N MET A 177 -9.05 18.60 7.65
CA MET A 177 -9.07 17.14 7.82
C MET A 177 -7.90 16.44 7.10
N CYS A 178 -7.45 16.97 5.97
CA CYS A 178 -6.23 16.49 5.29
C CYS A 178 -5.02 16.77 6.18
N ASP A 179 -4.90 18.02 6.65
CA ASP A 179 -3.73 18.50 7.39
C ASP A 179 -3.53 17.79 8.74
N LEU A 180 -4.61 17.51 9.48
CA LEU A 180 -4.54 16.70 10.72
C LEU A 180 -3.96 15.29 10.51
N LEU A 181 -3.96 14.80 9.26
CA LEU A 181 -3.47 13.47 8.88
C LEU A 181 -2.11 13.54 8.13
N TRP A 182 -1.86 14.60 7.36
CA TRP A 182 -0.77 14.68 6.38
C TRP A 182 0.29 15.77 6.64
N SER A 183 0.07 16.70 7.56
CA SER A 183 1.07 17.74 7.83
C SER A 183 2.24 17.18 8.64
N ASP A 184 3.44 17.71 8.39
CA ASP A 184 4.70 17.29 9.04
C ASP A 184 5.45 18.50 9.63
N PRO A 185 6.32 18.31 10.63
CA PRO A 185 7.26 19.37 11.01
C PRO A 185 8.28 19.63 9.89
N LEU A 186 8.79 20.85 9.81
CA LEU A 186 9.96 21.15 8.97
C LEU A 186 11.16 20.25 9.31
N GLU A 187 12.01 19.96 8.33
CA GLU A 187 13.22 19.15 8.53
C GLU A 187 14.16 19.79 9.57
N ASP A 188 14.33 21.12 9.46
CA ASP A 188 15.09 21.98 10.36
C ASP A 188 14.26 22.54 11.54
N PHE A 189 13.11 21.93 11.88
CA PHE A 189 12.20 22.40 12.93
C PHE A 189 12.92 22.80 14.24
N GLY A 190 12.70 24.06 14.64
CA GLY A 190 13.36 24.71 15.75
C GLY A 190 14.67 25.44 15.41
N ASN A 191 15.19 25.36 14.18
CA ASN A 191 16.36 26.08 13.69
C ASN A 191 16.09 26.82 12.36
N GLU A 192 14.81 27.16 12.12
CA GLU A 192 14.32 27.71 10.86
C GLU A 192 14.98 29.06 10.52
N LYS A 193 15.23 29.28 9.22
CA LYS A 193 15.75 30.55 8.69
C LYS A 193 14.66 31.62 8.52
N THR A 194 13.41 31.21 8.29
CA THR A 194 12.25 32.08 8.15
C THR A 194 11.31 31.89 9.34
N GLN A 195 10.43 32.87 9.58
CA GLN A 195 9.36 32.79 10.60
C GLN A 195 8.01 32.43 9.95
N GLU A 196 8.03 31.77 8.79
CA GLU A 196 6.80 31.31 8.13
C GLU A 196 6.19 30.15 8.93
N HIS A 197 4.89 30.21 9.18
CA HIS A 197 4.21 29.20 10.00
C HIS A 197 3.98 27.89 9.25
N PHE A 198 3.60 28.00 7.97
CA PHE A 198 3.26 26.88 7.12
C PHE A 198 3.85 27.08 5.71
N THR A 199 4.47 26.03 5.18
CA THR A 199 4.95 25.97 3.79
C THR A 199 4.45 24.69 3.13
N HIS A 200 4.37 24.60 1.80
CA HIS A 200 3.80 23.43 1.13
C HIS A 200 4.66 22.16 1.37
N ASN A 201 4.04 21.04 1.77
CA ASN A 201 4.77 19.81 2.05
C ASN A 201 5.15 19.09 0.74
N THR A 202 6.37 19.34 0.28
CA THR A 202 6.93 18.74 -0.95
C THR A 202 7.24 17.25 -0.80
N VAL A 203 7.42 16.75 0.43
CA VAL A 203 7.64 15.32 0.70
C VAL A 203 6.33 14.55 0.55
N ARG A 204 5.20 15.06 1.02
CA ARG A 204 3.88 14.41 0.89
C ARG A 204 3.17 14.70 -0.42
N GLY A 205 3.45 15.85 -1.05
CA GLY A 205 2.75 16.30 -2.26
C GLY A 205 1.34 16.87 -2.01
N CYS A 206 0.96 17.01 -0.74
CA CYS A 206 -0.28 17.59 -0.24
C CYS A 206 -0.02 18.17 1.16
N SER A 207 -0.94 18.98 1.69
CA SER A 207 -0.79 19.60 3.01
C SER A 207 0.49 20.45 3.18
N TYR A 208 0.92 20.66 4.42
CA TYR A 208 1.91 21.67 4.81
C TYR A 208 3.00 21.09 5.72
N PHE A 209 4.21 21.63 5.60
CA PHE A 209 5.16 21.63 6.70
C PHE A 209 4.79 22.74 7.68
N TYR A 210 4.84 22.46 8.97
CA TYR A 210 4.65 23.45 10.03
C TYR A 210 5.95 23.70 10.81
N SER A 211 6.17 24.95 11.20
CA SER A 211 7.39 25.40 11.89
C SER A 211 7.25 25.43 13.41
N TYR A 212 8.38 25.52 14.11
CA TYR A 212 8.44 25.68 15.57
C TYR A 212 7.68 26.91 16.08
N PRO A 213 7.73 28.10 15.43
CA PRO A 213 6.85 29.22 15.74
C PRO A 213 5.36 28.86 15.67
N ALA A 214 4.91 28.21 14.59
CA ALA A 214 3.51 27.80 14.42
C ALA A 214 3.02 26.89 15.55
N VAL A 215 3.84 25.93 15.97
CA VAL A 215 3.53 25.06 17.11
C VAL A 215 3.52 25.85 18.42
N CYS A 216 4.47 26.76 18.64
CA CYS A 216 4.50 27.56 19.87
C CYS A 216 3.27 28.46 20.02
N ASP A 217 2.85 29.12 18.94
CA ASP A 217 1.68 29.99 18.93
C ASP A 217 0.40 29.18 19.16
N PHE A 218 0.24 28.02 18.50
CA PHE A 218 -0.89 27.13 18.72
C PHE A 218 -0.97 26.62 20.16
N LEU A 219 0.17 26.21 20.73
CA LEU A 219 0.25 25.74 22.13
C LEU A 219 -0.10 26.85 23.12
N GLN A 220 0.38 28.08 22.91
CA GLN A 220 0.06 29.23 23.75
C GLN A 220 -1.42 29.61 23.65
N HIS A 221 -1.97 29.68 22.44
CA HIS A 221 -3.36 30.03 22.20
C HIS A 221 -4.35 29.05 22.84
N ASN A 222 -4.01 27.75 22.83
CA ASN A 222 -4.85 26.68 23.38
C ASN A 222 -4.49 26.26 24.81
N ASN A 223 -3.53 26.93 25.46
CA ASN A 223 -3.01 26.59 26.79
C ASN A 223 -2.56 25.11 26.91
N LEU A 224 -1.80 24.64 25.92
CA LEU A 224 -1.27 23.27 25.83
C LEU A 224 0.24 23.22 26.09
N LEU A 225 0.72 22.03 26.50
CA LEU A 225 2.12 21.77 26.84
C LEU A 225 2.94 21.26 25.64
N SER A 226 2.36 20.41 24.78
CA SER A 226 3.04 19.82 23.63
C SER A 226 2.04 19.22 22.62
N VAL A 227 2.46 19.05 21.38
CA VAL A 227 1.77 18.23 20.38
C VAL A 227 2.45 16.86 20.30
N ILE A 228 1.67 15.78 20.39
CA ILE A 228 2.12 14.39 20.24
C ILE A 228 1.57 13.85 18.92
N ARG A 229 2.45 13.36 18.04
CA ARG A 229 2.08 12.90 16.70
C ARG A 229 2.83 11.65 16.24
N ALA A 230 2.51 11.17 15.04
CA ALA A 230 3.06 9.96 14.46
C ALA A 230 3.58 10.18 13.03
N HIS A 231 3.00 9.51 12.03
CA HIS A 231 3.25 9.62 10.59
C HIS A 231 4.68 9.30 10.09
N GLU A 232 5.72 9.94 10.62
CA GLU A 232 7.12 9.78 10.18
C GLU A 232 7.85 8.65 10.92
N ALA A 233 8.47 7.74 10.17
CA ALA A 233 9.41 6.76 10.71
C ALA A 233 10.58 7.44 11.46
N GLN A 234 10.99 6.85 12.60
CA GLN A 234 12.12 7.29 13.42
C GLN A 234 12.99 6.08 13.77
N ASP A 235 14.32 6.19 13.65
CA ASP A 235 15.25 5.10 13.98
C ASP A 235 15.12 4.64 15.45
N ALA A 236 15.05 5.61 16.37
CA ALA A 236 14.82 5.33 17.79
C ALA A 236 13.35 4.95 18.13
N GLY A 237 12.43 4.96 17.16
CA GLY A 237 10.99 4.83 17.38
C GLY A 237 10.32 6.07 17.99
N TYR A 238 11.07 7.15 18.24
CA TYR A 238 10.54 8.43 18.67
C TYR A 238 11.51 9.58 18.32
N ARG A 239 10.99 10.82 18.31
CA ARG A 239 11.78 12.05 18.24
C ARG A 239 11.16 13.12 19.14
N MET A 240 11.95 13.70 20.03
CA MET A 240 11.59 14.92 20.77
C MET A 240 12.19 16.12 20.04
N TYR A 241 11.37 17.13 19.75
CA TYR A 241 11.80 18.32 19.03
C TYR A 241 12.20 19.43 20.00
N ARG A 242 12.51 20.64 19.47
CA ARG A 242 12.93 21.80 20.25
C ARG A 242 11.95 22.07 21.41
N LYS A 243 12.50 22.40 22.58
CA LYS A 243 11.73 22.73 23.78
C LYS A 243 11.10 24.12 23.64
N SER A 244 9.83 24.24 24.03
CA SER A 244 9.16 25.52 24.21
C SER A 244 9.92 26.36 25.23
N GLN A 245 10.15 27.63 24.91
CA GLN A 245 10.87 28.57 25.79
C GLN A 245 10.08 28.86 27.08
N THR A 246 8.75 28.80 27.02
CA THR A 246 7.85 29.11 28.14
C THR A 246 7.78 27.98 29.16
N THR A 247 7.79 26.71 28.71
CA THR A 247 7.55 25.53 29.58
C THR A 247 8.80 24.67 29.81
N GLY A 248 9.86 24.82 29.00
CA GLY A 248 11.04 23.95 29.03
C GLY A 248 10.78 22.50 28.56
N PHE A 249 9.57 22.21 28.09
CA PHE A 249 9.13 20.91 27.59
C PHE A 249 9.20 20.85 26.05
N PRO A 250 9.48 19.69 25.41
CA PRO A 250 9.44 19.56 23.94
C PRO A 250 8.13 20.09 23.36
N SER A 251 8.15 21.01 22.39
CA SER A 251 6.91 21.54 21.81
C SER A 251 6.19 20.52 20.91
N LEU A 252 6.96 19.58 20.35
CA LEU A 252 6.48 18.50 19.49
C LEU A 252 7.19 17.18 19.87
N ILE A 253 6.45 16.07 19.79
CA ILE A 253 6.96 14.70 19.98
C ILE A 253 6.39 13.81 18.87
N THR A 254 7.25 13.15 18.11
CA THR A 254 6.87 12.08 17.18
C THR A 254 7.06 10.72 17.86
N ILE A 255 6.04 9.84 17.80
CA ILE A 255 6.07 8.46 18.29
C ILE A 255 5.79 7.51 17.12
N PHE A 256 6.65 6.51 16.93
CA PHE A 256 6.55 5.54 15.85
C PHE A 256 6.60 4.11 16.41
N SER A 257 5.51 3.37 16.27
CA SER A 257 5.33 2.07 16.93
C SER A 257 5.53 0.84 16.02
N ALA A 258 6.13 0.99 14.84
CA ALA A 258 6.44 -0.11 13.90
C ALA A 258 7.96 -0.39 13.84
N PRO A 259 8.47 -1.46 14.48
CA PRO A 259 9.90 -1.77 14.51
C PRO A 259 10.30 -2.58 13.27
N ASN A 260 11.52 -2.39 12.77
CA ASN A 260 11.98 -2.92 11.49
C ASN A 260 10.97 -2.63 10.35
N TYR A 261 10.60 -1.37 10.18
CA TYR A 261 9.65 -0.92 9.18
C TYR A 261 10.08 -1.37 7.78
N LEU A 262 9.10 -1.83 6.98
CA LEU A 262 9.30 -2.42 5.66
C LEU A 262 10.30 -3.60 5.60
N ASP A 263 10.58 -4.21 6.76
CA ASP A 263 11.56 -5.26 6.99
C ASP A 263 13.02 -4.92 6.64
N VAL A 264 13.29 -3.65 6.31
CA VAL A 264 14.60 -3.16 5.83
C VAL A 264 15.11 -1.96 6.62
N TYR A 265 14.25 -1.17 7.29
CA TYR A 265 14.68 0.02 8.03
C TYR A 265 15.49 -0.29 9.29
N ASN A 266 15.36 -1.50 9.86
CA ASN A 266 16.03 -1.94 11.10
C ASN A 266 15.81 -1.03 12.34
N ASN A 267 14.83 -0.11 12.28
CA ASN A 267 14.53 0.83 13.34
C ASN A 267 13.92 0.16 14.59
N LYS A 268 14.07 0.83 15.73
CA LYS A 268 13.28 0.56 16.94
C LYS A 268 11.88 1.15 16.79
N ALA A 269 10.94 0.59 17.54
CA ALA A 269 9.66 1.21 17.81
C ALA A 269 9.60 1.73 19.24
N ALA A 270 8.68 2.67 19.51
CA ALA A 270 8.38 3.09 20.87
C ALA A 270 6.89 3.25 21.14
N VAL A 271 6.53 3.27 22.42
CA VAL A 271 5.24 3.74 22.95
C VAL A 271 5.47 4.76 24.06
N LEU A 272 4.55 5.71 24.17
CA LEU A 272 4.58 6.76 25.19
C LEU A 272 3.68 6.35 26.36
N LYS A 273 4.26 6.15 27.54
CA LYS A 273 3.54 5.98 28.80
C LYS A 273 3.51 7.32 29.56
N TYR A 274 2.34 7.85 29.83
CA TYR A 274 2.15 9.01 30.70
C TYR A 274 1.44 8.58 31.98
N GLU A 275 2.13 8.69 33.12
CA GLU A 275 1.69 8.17 34.42
C GLU A 275 2.37 8.98 35.54
N ASN A 276 1.63 9.38 36.58
CA ASN A 276 2.14 10.17 37.71
C ASN A 276 2.89 11.46 37.30
N ASN A 277 2.37 12.19 36.30
CA ASN A 277 3.00 13.35 35.65
C ASN A 277 4.37 13.08 34.99
N VAL A 278 4.80 11.82 34.88
CA VAL A 278 6.04 11.42 34.21
C VAL A 278 5.71 10.84 32.85
N MET A 279 6.34 11.41 31.81
CA MET A 279 6.34 10.86 30.46
C MET A 279 7.54 9.90 30.30
N ASN A 280 7.26 8.63 30.06
CA ASN A 280 8.26 7.57 29.89
C ASN A 280 8.09 6.91 28.52
N ILE A 281 9.14 6.93 27.71
CA ILE A 281 9.15 6.32 26.38
C ILE A 281 9.74 4.91 26.50
N ARG A 282 8.95 3.89 26.13
CA ARG A 282 9.39 2.49 26.12
C ARG A 282 9.65 2.03 24.70
N GLN A 283 10.92 1.76 24.40
CA GLN A 283 11.35 1.21 23.12
C GLN A 283 11.21 -0.32 23.07
N PHE A 284 11.00 -0.86 21.87
CA PHE A 284 11.00 -2.30 21.59
C PHE A 284 11.53 -2.59 20.17
N ASN A 285 12.04 -3.81 19.98
CA ASN A 285 12.56 -4.28 18.69
C ASN A 285 11.49 -5.09 17.94
N CYS A 286 11.78 -5.51 16.71
CA CYS A 286 10.90 -6.37 15.92
C CYS A 286 10.77 -7.78 16.52
N SER A 287 9.79 -8.54 16.02
CA SER A 287 9.57 -9.94 16.37
C SER A 287 9.38 -10.75 15.08
N PRO A 288 9.79 -12.02 15.04
CA PRO A 288 9.58 -12.86 13.85
C PRO A 288 8.10 -12.94 13.47
N HIS A 289 7.83 -12.90 12.17
CA HIS A 289 6.50 -13.08 11.61
C HIS A 289 6.54 -14.01 10.39
N PRO A 290 5.37 -14.56 9.97
CA PRO A 290 5.28 -15.35 8.76
C PRO A 290 5.70 -14.57 7.51
N TYR A 291 6.29 -15.29 6.55
CA TYR A 291 6.67 -14.75 5.25
C TYR A 291 5.50 -14.84 4.26
N TRP A 292 5.30 -13.77 3.50
CA TRP A 292 4.35 -13.71 2.40
C TRP A 292 5.06 -13.22 1.14
N LEU A 293 4.70 -13.79 -0.02
CA LEU A 293 5.13 -13.26 -1.31
C LEU A 293 4.49 -11.87 -1.55
N PRO A 294 5.17 -10.95 -2.26
CA PRO A 294 4.63 -9.63 -2.58
C PRO A 294 3.24 -9.71 -3.22
N ASN A 295 2.34 -8.82 -2.82
CA ASN A 295 0.93 -8.80 -3.23
C ASN A 295 0.16 -10.13 -3.01
N PHE A 296 0.58 -10.98 -2.05
CA PHE A 296 -0.01 -12.30 -1.75
C PHE A 296 -0.04 -13.27 -2.93
N MET A 297 0.84 -13.09 -3.90
CA MET A 297 0.94 -13.96 -5.06
C MET A 297 1.15 -15.40 -4.60
N ASP A 298 0.36 -16.33 -5.13
CA ASP A 298 0.53 -17.75 -4.83
C ASP A 298 1.80 -18.30 -5.52
N VAL A 299 2.31 -19.42 -5.02
CA VAL A 299 3.55 -20.01 -5.51
C VAL A 299 3.48 -20.48 -6.97
N PHE A 300 2.30 -20.79 -7.52
CA PHE A 300 2.17 -21.14 -8.93
C PHE A 300 2.23 -19.88 -9.80
N THR A 301 1.46 -18.84 -9.48
CA THR A 301 1.53 -17.56 -10.21
C THR A 301 2.95 -16.97 -10.19
N TRP A 302 3.67 -17.10 -9.06
CA TRP A 302 5.07 -16.66 -8.96
C TRP A 302 6.05 -17.52 -9.78
N SER A 303 5.94 -18.85 -9.73
CA SER A 303 6.93 -19.75 -10.32
C SER A 303 6.67 -20.12 -11.78
N LEU A 304 5.42 -20.05 -12.25
CA LEU A 304 5.04 -20.52 -13.60
C LEU A 304 5.77 -19.79 -14.75
N PRO A 305 6.03 -18.46 -14.71
CA PRO A 305 6.85 -17.80 -15.72
C PRO A 305 8.29 -18.35 -15.77
N PHE A 306 8.90 -18.58 -14.60
CA PHE A 306 10.25 -19.16 -14.48
C PHE A 306 10.30 -20.59 -15.03
N VAL A 307 9.33 -21.43 -14.66
CA VAL A 307 9.24 -22.82 -15.15
C VAL A 307 9.04 -22.85 -16.67
N GLY A 308 8.14 -22.02 -17.21
CA GLY A 308 7.89 -21.92 -18.65
C GLY A 308 9.14 -21.51 -19.43
N GLU A 309 9.88 -20.52 -18.95
CA GLU A 309 11.13 -20.07 -19.55
C GLU A 309 12.23 -21.14 -19.49
N LYS A 310 12.51 -21.72 -18.31
CA LYS A 310 13.59 -22.73 -18.17
C LYS A 310 13.29 -24.05 -18.90
N VAL A 311 12.05 -24.52 -18.94
CA VAL A 311 11.66 -25.68 -19.75
C VAL A 311 11.83 -25.36 -21.24
N THR A 312 11.47 -24.16 -21.67
CA THR A 312 11.59 -23.80 -23.10
C THR A 312 13.05 -23.57 -23.51
N GLU A 313 13.87 -22.98 -22.64
CA GLU A 313 15.34 -22.88 -22.81
C GLU A 313 15.97 -24.28 -22.94
N MET A 314 15.61 -25.22 -22.07
CA MET A 314 16.04 -26.61 -22.17
C MET A 314 15.64 -27.24 -23.52
N LEU A 315 14.41 -27.05 -23.98
CA LEU A 315 13.95 -27.59 -25.26
C LEU A 315 14.67 -26.93 -26.46
N VAL A 316 14.97 -25.64 -26.40
CA VAL A 316 15.80 -24.96 -27.42
C VAL A 316 17.21 -25.54 -27.45
N ASN A 317 17.83 -25.73 -26.28
CA ASN A 317 19.17 -26.31 -26.17
C ASN A 317 19.23 -27.78 -26.63
N VAL A 318 18.18 -28.57 -26.39
CA VAL A 318 18.10 -29.95 -26.90
C VAL A 318 17.94 -29.95 -28.44
N LEU A 319 17.11 -29.07 -29.00
CA LEU A 319 16.91 -28.98 -30.44
C LEU A 319 18.12 -28.41 -31.20
N SER A 320 18.92 -27.55 -30.56
CA SER A 320 20.12 -26.98 -31.20
C SER A 320 21.20 -28.04 -31.48
N ILE A 321 21.21 -29.16 -30.73
CA ILE A 321 22.13 -30.30 -30.93
C ILE A 321 21.93 -30.95 -32.31
N CYS A 322 20.68 -31.12 -32.77
CA CYS A 322 20.37 -31.79 -34.05
C CYS A 322 20.45 -30.88 -35.29
N SER A 323 20.81 -29.60 -35.13
CA SER A 323 20.39 -28.56 -36.10
C SER A 323 21.26 -28.36 -37.35
N ASN A 324 22.34 -29.14 -37.57
CA ASN A 324 23.12 -29.09 -38.82
C ASN A 324 23.36 -30.46 -39.49
N ASP A 325 23.82 -31.48 -38.77
CA ASP A 325 24.24 -32.77 -39.39
C ASP A 325 23.07 -33.65 -39.87
N GLU A 326 21.89 -33.59 -39.23
CA GLU A 326 20.68 -34.31 -39.69
C GLU A 326 19.94 -33.58 -40.84
N LEU A 327 20.37 -32.37 -41.19
CA LEU A 327 19.77 -31.60 -42.30
C LEU A 327 20.53 -31.75 -43.61
N THR A 328 21.82 -32.12 -43.56
CA THR A 328 22.77 -32.25 -44.68
C THR A 328 23.01 -33.70 -45.13
N THR A 329 22.51 -34.68 -44.39
CA THR A 329 22.54 -36.10 -44.78
C THR A 329 21.50 -36.38 -45.88
N ASP A 330 21.89 -36.12 -47.13
CA ASP A 330 21.15 -36.51 -48.34
C ASP A 330 21.25 -38.03 -48.59
N GLU A 331 20.74 -38.86 -47.67
CA GLU A 331 20.48 -40.27 -47.98
C GLU A 331 19.15 -40.39 -48.74
N GLU A 332 19.22 -40.95 -49.96
CA GLU A 332 18.11 -41.12 -50.90
C GLU A 332 17.06 -42.12 -50.40
N ILE A 333 16.20 -41.70 -49.47
CA ILE A 333 15.11 -42.53 -48.93
C ILE A 333 13.75 -41.82 -49.08
N ASP A 334 13.02 -42.26 -50.11
CA ASP A 334 11.58 -42.04 -50.38
C ASP A 334 11.03 -40.63 -50.08
N GLY A 335 11.18 -39.75 -51.08
CA GLY A 335 11.15 -38.29 -50.94
C GLY A 335 9.84 -37.63 -50.45
N ALA A 336 8.70 -38.34 -50.43
CA ALA A 336 7.46 -37.80 -49.87
C ALA A 336 7.45 -37.86 -48.33
N THR A 337 7.82 -39.01 -47.77
CA THR A 337 7.68 -39.30 -46.34
C THR A 337 8.79 -38.64 -45.51
N ALA A 338 10.01 -38.60 -46.05
CA ALA A 338 11.14 -37.89 -45.44
C ALA A 338 10.93 -36.36 -45.43
N SER A 339 10.44 -35.79 -46.54
CA SER A 339 10.15 -34.36 -46.65
C SER A 339 9.10 -33.90 -45.63
N ALA A 340 7.98 -34.65 -45.51
CA ALA A 340 6.94 -34.38 -44.51
C ALA A 340 7.48 -34.42 -43.06
N ARG A 341 8.38 -35.37 -42.74
CA ARG A 341 9.04 -35.42 -41.42
C ARG A 341 9.97 -34.21 -41.19
N LYS A 342 10.78 -33.83 -42.19
CA LYS A 342 11.68 -32.66 -42.16
C LYS A 342 10.88 -31.36 -41.94
N GLU A 343 9.69 -31.24 -42.52
CA GLU A 343 8.78 -30.12 -42.30
C GLU A 343 8.09 -30.12 -40.92
N VAL A 344 7.65 -31.29 -40.41
CA VAL A 344 7.12 -31.40 -39.04
C VAL A 344 8.18 -31.02 -38.00
N ILE A 345 9.43 -31.43 -38.17
CA ILE A 345 10.55 -31.05 -37.29
C ILE A 345 10.80 -29.53 -37.37
N ARG A 346 10.88 -28.97 -38.58
CA ARG A 346 11.02 -27.52 -38.81
C ARG A 346 9.89 -26.71 -38.14
N ASN A 347 8.65 -27.20 -38.20
CA ASN A 347 7.51 -26.55 -37.57
C ASN A 347 7.52 -26.67 -36.03
N LYS A 348 7.99 -27.80 -35.48
CA LYS A 348 8.23 -27.94 -34.02
C LYS A 348 9.33 -26.99 -33.53
N ILE A 349 10.45 -26.89 -34.23
CA ILE A 349 11.53 -25.93 -33.93
C ILE A 349 11.00 -24.49 -33.99
N ARG A 350 10.23 -24.13 -35.02
CA ARG A 350 9.60 -22.80 -35.13
C ARG A 350 8.57 -22.53 -34.02
N ALA A 351 7.81 -23.52 -33.59
CA ALA A 351 6.86 -23.39 -32.49
C ALA A 351 7.59 -23.19 -31.15
N ILE A 352 8.62 -23.98 -30.87
CA ILE A 352 9.42 -23.87 -29.64
C ILE A 352 10.22 -22.56 -29.62
N GLY A 353 10.79 -22.11 -30.74
CA GLY A 353 11.43 -20.78 -30.85
C GLY A 353 10.46 -19.58 -30.82
N LYS A 354 9.15 -19.81 -31.01
CA LYS A 354 8.10 -18.81 -30.71
C LYS A 354 7.76 -18.83 -29.22
N MET A 355 7.55 -20.00 -28.62
CA MET A 355 7.32 -20.15 -27.19
C MET A 355 8.49 -19.62 -26.36
N ALA A 356 9.74 -19.83 -26.80
CA ALA A 356 10.94 -19.34 -26.14
C ALA A 356 10.91 -17.81 -26.02
N ARG A 357 10.57 -17.12 -27.12
CA ARG A 357 10.39 -15.66 -27.09
C ARG A 357 9.19 -15.22 -26.27
N VAL A 358 8.08 -15.96 -26.29
CA VAL A 358 6.92 -15.64 -25.44
C VAL A 358 7.27 -15.77 -23.96
N PHE A 359 7.94 -16.84 -23.53
CA PHE A 359 8.34 -17.01 -22.14
C PHE A 359 9.53 -16.13 -21.73
N SER A 360 10.48 -15.84 -22.62
CA SER A 360 11.53 -14.83 -22.39
C SER A 360 10.90 -13.46 -22.19
N VAL A 361 9.96 -13.03 -23.05
CA VAL A 361 9.26 -11.75 -22.88
C VAL A 361 8.37 -11.76 -21.63
N LEU A 362 7.63 -12.83 -21.34
CA LEU A 362 6.82 -12.91 -20.11
C LEU A 362 7.71 -12.92 -18.85
N ARG A 363 8.92 -13.47 -18.92
CA ARG A 363 9.91 -13.40 -17.84
C ARG A 363 10.55 -12.03 -17.76
N GLU A 364 11.03 -11.44 -18.85
CA GLU A 364 11.61 -10.09 -18.91
C GLU A 364 10.60 -9.04 -18.44
N GLU A 365 9.33 -9.16 -18.83
CA GLU A 365 8.24 -8.36 -18.28
C GLU A 365 8.02 -8.70 -16.80
N SER A 366 7.94 -9.97 -16.39
CA SER A 366 7.79 -10.33 -14.98
C SER A 366 8.98 -9.93 -14.10
N GLU A 367 10.19 -9.87 -14.63
CA GLU A 367 11.43 -9.48 -13.95
C GLU A 367 11.63 -7.97 -13.99
N SER A 368 11.25 -7.28 -15.08
CA SER A 368 11.15 -5.82 -15.09
C SER A 368 10.06 -5.36 -14.12
N VAL A 369 8.91 -6.05 -14.11
CA VAL A 369 7.86 -5.87 -13.11
C VAL A 369 8.42 -6.17 -11.72
N LEU A 370 9.06 -7.31 -11.45
CA LEU A 370 9.61 -7.66 -10.13
C LEU A 370 10.76 -6.75 -9.67
N THR A 371 11.59 -6.24 -10.57
CA THR A 371 12.68 -5.30 -10.26
C THR A 371 12.14 -3.89 -10.04
N LEU A 372 11.24 -3.38 -10.88
CA LEU A 372 10.52 -2.12 -10.60
C LEU A 372 9.68 -2.22 -9.31
N LYS A 373 9.16 -3.41 -8.99
CA LYS A 373 8.50 -3.77 -7.71
C LYS A 373 9.46 -4.08 -6.55
N GLY A 374 10.76 -4.19 -6.79
CA GLY A 374 11.80 -4.41 -5.78
C GLY A 374 12.64 -3.15 -5.53
N LEU A 375 12.69 -2.26 -6.52
CA LEU A 375 13.17 -0.89 -6.46
C LEU A 375 12.14 0.05 -5.81
N THR A 376 10.87 -0.39 -5.70
CA THR A 376 9.85 0.24 -4.85
C THR A 376 9.62 -0.65 -3.63
N PRO A 377 9.75 -0.13 -2.38
CA PRO A 377 9.49 -0.92 -1.16
C PRO A 377 8.06 -1.48 -0.99
N THR A 378 7.17 -1.19 -1.94
CA THR A 378 5.74 -1.54 -1.95
C THR A 378 5.33 -2.46 -3.10
N GLY A 379 6.22 -2.88 -4.00
CA GLY A 379 5.82 -3.85 -5.02
C GLY A 379 4.67 -3.39 -5.96
N MET A 380 4.59 -2.09 -6.23
CA MET A 380 3.63 -1.49 -7.16
C MET A 380 4.32 -0.79 -8.34
N LEU A 381 3.67 -0.87 -9.51
CA LEU A 381 4.01 -0.08 -10.69
C LEU A 381 3.09 1.15 -10.78
N PRO A 382 3.59 2.32 -11.26
CA PRO A 382 2.74 3.47 -11.49
C PRO A 382 1.57 3.16 -12.44
N SER A 383 0.36 3.60 -12.06
CA SER A 383 -0.89 3.31 -12.78
C SER A 383 -0.96 4.04 -14.12
N GLY A 384 -0.38 3.44 -15.16
CA GLY A 384 -0.38 3.95 -16.54
C GLY A 384 0.72 3.36 -17.43
N VAL A 385 1.73 2.73 -16.83
CA VAL A 385 2.90 2.18 -17.54
C VAL A 385 2.54 0.96 -18.40
N LEU A 386 1.78 -0.01 -17.86
CA LEU A 386 1.44 -1.26 -18.55
C LEU A 386 0.46 -1.09 -19.72
N SER A 387 -0.34 -0.02 -19.74
CA SER A 387 -1.28 0.28 -20.83
C SER A 387 -0.64 1.03 -22.01
N GLY A 388 0.62 1.44 -21.90
CA GLY A 388 1.30 2.29 -22.88
C GLY A 388 2.37 1.61 -23.73
N GLY A 389 2.72 0.35 -23.43
CA GLY A 389 3.83 -0.35 -24.09
C GLY A 389 5.20 0.30 -23.86
N ARG A 390 6.20 -0.20 -24.60
CA ARG A 390 7.62 0.16 -24.48
C ARG A 390 7.92 1.66 -24.65
N GLU A 391 7.09 2.39 -25.38
CA GLU A 391 7.29 3.82 -25.67
C GLU A 391 6.90 4.73 -24.48
N LYS A 392 5.87 4.39 -23.68
CA LYS A 392 5.56 5.16 -22.46
C LYS A 392 6.55 4.91 -21.32
N LEU A 393 7.16 3.72 -21.26
CA LEU A 393 8.30 3.45 -20.36
C LEU A 393 9.48 4.42 -20.62
N GLN A 394 9.69 4.83 -21.87
CA GLN A 394 10.74 5.80 -22.22
C GLN A 394 10.35 7.26 -21.93
N ASN A 395 9.06 7.61 -21.93
CA ASN A 395 8.60 8.97 -21.60
C ASN A 395 8.35 9.20 -20.09
N ALA A 396 8.19 8.13 -19.31
CA ALA A 396 8.24 8.20 -17.84
C ALA A 396 9.63 8.61 -17.30
N THR A 397 10.62 8.78 -18.17
CA THR A 397 11.99 9.17 -17.80
C THR A 397 12.10 10.55 -17.14
N ILE A 398 11.13 11.46 -17.27
CA ILE A 398 11.21 12.75 -16.55
C ILE A 398 11.03 12.56 -15.04
N GLU A 399 10.08 11.71 -14.61
CA GLU A 399 9.97 11.28 -13.20
C GLU A 399 11.07 10.26 -12.85
N ALA A 400 11.45 9.40 -13.80
CA ALA A 400 12.55 8.46 -13.57
C ALA A 400 13.93 9.13 -13.52
N ILE A 401 14.13 10.39 -13.93
CA ILE A 401 15.41 11.11 -13.77
C ILE A 401 15.66 11.46 -12.31
N GLU A 402 14.62 11.81 -11.54
CA GLU A 402 14.75 11.95 -10.08
C GLU A 402 15.02 10.59 -9.39
N ALA A 403 14.54 9.48 -9.98
CA ALA A 403 14.87 8.13 -9.53
C ALA A 403 16.26 7.66 -10.00
N ASP A 404 16.74 8.07 -11.17
CA ASP A 404 18.01 7.64 -11.78
C ASP A 404 19.21 8.23 -11.01
N GLU A 405 19.08 9.45 -10.49
CA GLU A 405 20.01 10.02 -9.50
C GLU A 405 20.13 9.16 -8.24
N ALA A 406 19.06 8.46 -7.82
CA ALA A 406 19.09 7.52 -6.68
C ALA A 406 19.55 6.09 -7.06
N ILE A 407 19.39 5.69 -8.33
CA ILE A 407 19.65 4.32 -8.81
C ILE A 407 21.08 4.13 -9.36
N LYS A 408 21.84 5.20 -9.62
CA LYS A 408 23.22 5.19 -10.18
C LYS A 408 24.31 4.38 -9.43
N GLY A 409 23.98 3.66 -8.37
CA GLY A 409 24.87 2.72 -7.67
C GLY A 409 24.33 1.29 -7.50
N PHE A 410 23.14 0.97 -8.03
CA PHE A 410 22.40 -0.23 -7.61
C PHE A 410 22.86 -1.52 -8.32
N SER A 411 23.51 -2.42 -7.58
CA SER A 411 23.73 -3.82 -7.98
C SER A 411 22.59 -4.70 -7.44
N PRO A 412 22.14 -5.76 -8.14
CA PRO A 412 21.11 -6.70 -7.64
C PRO A 412 21.46 -7.44 -6.34
N GLN A 413 22.67 -7.25 -5.82
CA GLN A 413 23.19 -7.84 -4.58
C GLN A 413 23.33 -6.81 -3.45
N HIS A 414 23.00 -5.55 -3.71
CA HIS A 414 23.09 -4.48 -2.73
C HIS A 414 22.05 -4.68 -1.63
N LYS A 415 22.50 -4.64 -0.37
CA LYS A 415 21.65 -4.75 0.81
C LYS A 415 21.56 -3.38 1.45
N ILE A 416 20.35 -2.95 1.78
CA ILE A 416 20.12 -1.73 2.55
C ILE A 416 20.89 -1.84 3.88
N THR A 417 21.70 -0.83 4.17
CA THR A 417 22.66 -0.80 5.28
C THR A 417 22.31 0.18 6.39
N SER A 418 21.50 1.21 6.10
CA SER A 418 21.09 2.22 7.10
C SER A 418 19.62 2.61 7.02
N PHE A 419 19.16 3.27 8.10
CA PHE A 419 17.83 3.84 8.20
C PHE A 419 17.61 4.96 7.16
N GLU A 420 18.60 5.83 6.96
CA GLU A 420 18.55 6.94 6.00
C GLU A 420 18.47 6.43 4.55
N GLU A 421 19.17 5.34 4.24
CA GLU A 421 19.12 4.68 2.94
C GLU A 421 17.72 4.11 2.67
N ALA A 422 17.15 3.39 3.65
CA ALA A 422 15.80 2.86 3.57
C ALA A 422 14.76 3.98 3.37
N LYS A 423 14.86 5.07 4.16
CA LYS A 423 14.00 6.25 4.06
C LYS A 423 14.13 6.98 2.71
N GLY A 424 15.34 7.02 2.14
CA GLY A 424 15.59 7.58 0.81
C GLY A 424 14.87 6.81 -0.30
N LEU A 425 14.97 5.48 -0.28
CA LEU A 425 14.32 4.58 -1.23
C LEU A 425 12.78 4.57 -1.11
N ASP A 426 12.25 4.75 0.10
CA ASP A 426 10.80 4.74 0.36
C ASP A 426 10.10 6.09 0.17
N ARG A 427 10.86 7.16 -0.11
CA ARG A 427 10.35 8.55 -0.21
C ARG A 427 9.15 8.73 -1.15
N ILE A 428 9.03 7.88 -2.18
CA ILE A 428 7.89 7.90 -3.12
C ILE A 428 6.62 7.31 -2.50
N ASN A 429 6.72 6.32 -1.60
CA ASN A 429 5.55 5.72 -0.93
C ASN A 429 5.00 6.58 0.21
N GLU A 430 5.84 7.46 0.76
CA GLU A 430 5.46 8.47 1.75
C GLU A 430 4.66 9.64 1.12
N ARG A 431 4.52 9.70 -0.21
CA ARG A 431 3.64 10.66 -0.93
C ARG A 431 2.19 10.20 -0.97
N MET A 432 1.27 11.17 -0.95
CA MET A 432 -0.12 10.93 -1.31
C MET A 432 -0.20 10.42 -2.77
N PRO A 433 -0.85 9.27 -3.04
CA PRO A 433 -0.96 8.73 -4.39
C PRO A 433 -1.70 9.67 -5.35
N PRO A 434 -1.38 9.62 -6.66
CA PRO A 434 -2.18 10.31 -7.67
C PRO A 434 -3.63 9.86 -7.64
N ARG A 435 -4.56 10.83 -7.66
CA ARG A 435 -5.99 10.52 -7.80
C ARG A 435 -6.23 9.78 -9.12
N ARG A 436 -7.04 8.72 -9.06
CA ARG A 436 -7.75 8.24 -10.24
C ARG A 436 -8.87 9.23 -10.53
N ASP A 437 -8.58 10.24 -11.34
CA ASP A 437 -9.63 11.03 -11.96
C ASP A 437 -10.61 10.08 -12.68
N ALA A 438 -11.89 10.40 -12.61
CA ALA A 438 -12.91 9.64 -13.33
C ALA A 438 -12.52 9.60 -14.81
N LEU A 439 -12.40 8.38 -15.37
CA LEU A 439 -12.01 8.14 -16.76
C LEU A 439 -12.81 9.09 -17.67
N PRO A 440 -12.14 9.87 -18.55
CA PRO A 440 -12.84 10.63 -19.57
C PRO A 440 -13.76 9.68 -20.34
N CYS A 441 -15.05 9.99 -20.39
CA CYS A 441 -16.06 9.11 -20.98
C CYS A 441 -15.63 8.64 -22.38
N ASP A 442 -15.85 7.36 -22.65
CA ASP A 442 -15.17 6.60 -23.71
C ASP A 442 -15.62 6.98 -25.14
N ALA A 443 -15.17 8.15 -25.59
CA ALA A 443 -15.35 8.65 -26.95
C ALA A 443 -14.35 7.99 -27.94
N SER A 444 -13.29 7.37 -27.42
CA SER A 444 -12.17 6.84 -28.21
C SER A 444 -12.47 5.45 -28.80
N LEU A 445 -13.07 4.53 -28.04
CA LEU A 445 -13.38 3.19 -28.53
C LEU A 445 -14.44 3.17 -29.65
N ASN A 446 -15.36 4.13 -29.67
CA ASN A 446 -16.35 4.25 -30.75
C ASN A 446 -15.74 4.62 -32.11
N SER A 447 -14.55 5.26 -32.13
CA SER A 447 -13.87 5.62 -33.38
C SER A 447 -13.14 4.41 -34.01
N LEU A 448 -12.55 3.54 -33.17
CA LEU A 448 -11.88 2.31 -33.62
C LEU A 448 -12.86 1.26 -34.16
N ASN A 449 -13.99 1.07 -33.48
CA ASN A 449 -15.03 0.14 -33.94
C ASN A 449 -15.65 0.56 -35.29
N LYS A 450 -15.72 1.88 -35.56
CA LYS A 450 -16.25 2.40 -36.84
C LYS A 450 -15.30 2.12 -38.01
N ALA A 451 -13.98 2.15 -37.79
CA ALA A 451 -12.98 1.83 -38.81
C ALA A 451 -12.94 0.32 -39.15
N LEU A 452 -13.17 -0.55 -38.17
CA LEU A 452 -13.24 -2.01 -38.39
C LEU A 452 -14.52 -2.46 -39.10
N SER A 453 -15.59 -1.66 -39.03
CA SER A 453 -16.87 -1.96 -39.71
C SER A 453 -16.91 -1.60 -41.21
N SER A 454 -15.89 -0.90 -41.75
CA SER A 454 -15.91 -0.37 -43.13
C SER A 454 -15.16 -1.19 -44.17
N GLU A 455 -14.44 -2.25 -43.81
CA GLU A 455 -13.57 -3.00 -44.76
C GLU A 455 -14.04 -4.44 -45.10
N THR A 456 -15.26 -4.84 -44.73
CA THR A 456 -15.81 -6.16 -45.13
C THR A 456 -17.21 -6.07 -45.73
N ASN A 457 -17.28 -5.89 -47.06
CA ASN A 457 -18.17 -6.63 -47.97
C ASN A 457 -18.03 -6.14 -49.42
N GLY A 458 -16.98 -6.63 -50.10
CA GLY A 458 -16.81 -6.51 -51.55
C GLY A 458 -16.98 -7.87 -52.23
N THR A 459 -18.21 -8.37 -52.33
CA THR A 459 -18.54 -9.52 -53.20
C THR A 459 -19.68 -9.14 -54.13
N GLU A 460 -19.39 -9.10 -55.43
CA GLU A 460 -20.40 -8.83 -56.46
C GLU A 460 -21.37 -10.00 -56.59
N ALA A 461 -22.66 -9.74 -56.40
CA ALA A 461 -23.73 -10.66 -56.78
C ALA A 461 -24.81 -9.90 -57.56
N LYS A 462 -24.86 -10.12 -58.88
CA LYS A 462 -25.95 -9.62 -59.74
C LYS A 462 -27.24 -10.38 -59.46
N ALA A 463 -28.30 -9.72 -59.00
CA ALA A 463 -29.69 -10.18 -59.17
C ALA A 463 -30.74 -9.06 -59.06
N SER A 464 -31.41 -8.82 -60.20
CA SER A 464 -32.73 -8.20 -60.41
C SER A 464 -33.62 -7.77 -59.23
N SER A 465 -33.95 -6.47 -59.19
CA SER A 465 -35.32 -5.91 -59.30
C SER A 465 -35.22 -4.38 -59.18
N GLY A 466 -36.01 -3.54 -59.85
CA GLY A 466 -37.29 -3.79 -60.49
C GLY A 466 -38.33 -2.78 -59.99
N SER A 467 -37.98 -1.49 -59.90
CA SER A 467 -38.91 -0.42 -59.53
C SER A 467 -39.98 -0.30 -60.62
N GLY A 468 -41.23 -0.46 -60.21
CA GLY A 468 -42.34 -0.77 -61.12
C GLY A 468 -42.76 0.38 -62.03
N ASN A 469 -43.59 0.02 -63.00
CA ASN A 469 -44.54 0.96 -63.57
C ASN A 469 -45.90 0.28 -63.74
N ILE A 470 -46.96 1.06 -63.53
CA ILE A 470 -48.35 0.61 -63.61
C ILE A 470 -48.83 0.83 -65.05
N GLN A 471 -48.96 -0.25 -65.84
CA GLN A 471 -50.10 -0.56 -66.71
C GLN A 471 -49.95 -1.92 -67.39
#